data_AF-A0A9D1EDQ3-F1
#
_entry.id   AF-A0A9D1EDQ3-F1
#
_cell.length_a   1.000
_cell.length_b   1.000
_cell.length_c   1.000
_cell.angle_alpha   90.00
_cell.angle_beta   90.00
_cell.angle_gamma   90.00
#
_symmetry.space_group_name_H-M   'P 1'
#
loop_
_entity.id
_entity.type
_entity.pdbx_description
1 polymer ?
#
loop_
_entity_poly.entity_id
_entity_poly.type
_entity_poly.pdbx_seq_one_letter_code
_entity_poly.pdbx_strand_id
1 'polypeptide(L)' 'MGFFKTPEEMYLHTSKRFKRDADRHWAMAKNGEGDYHYGKARWCYEQVRENERKARKAAKEGWTFSKRGKK' A
#
# COMPACT_ATOMS: atom_id res chain seq x y z
N MET A 1 -18.26 3.84 12.53
CA MET A 1 -17.63 2.52 12.31
C MET A 1 -16.45 2.72 11.37
N GLY A 2 -15.26 2.29 11.77
CA GLY A 2 -14.08 2.31 10.88
C GLY A 2 -14.28 1.33 9.73
N PHE A 3 -13.96 1.74 8.50
CA PHE A 3 -14.11 0.93 7.29
C PHE A 3 -13.31 -0.39 7.32
N PHE A 4 -12.33 -0.49 8.22
CA PHE A 4 -11.48 -1.66 8.43
C PHE A 4 -11.52 -2.08 9.90
N LYS A 5 -11.46 -3.40 10.17
CA LYS A 5 -11.50 -3.95 11.54
C LYS A 5 -10.11 -3.97 12.17
N THR A 6 -9.07 -4.15 11.35
CA THR A 6 -7.67 -4.15 11.81
C THR A 6 -6.77 -3.23 10.96
N PRO A 7 -5.66 -2.71 11.53
CA PRO A 7 -4.64 -2.01 10.77
C PRO A 7 -4.05 -2.85 9.63
N GLU A 8 -3.98 -4.17 9.81
CA GLU A 8 -3.58 -5.11 8.76
C GLU A 8 -4.50 -5.00 7.54
N GLU A 9 -5.82 -5.13 7.73
CA GLU A 9 -6.79 -5.01 6.64
C GLU A 9 -6.69 -3.66 5.93
N MET A 10 -6.49 -2.58 6.69
CA MET A 10 -6.31 -1.24 6.13
C MET A 10 -5.04 -1.16 5.26
N TYR A 11 -3.91 -1.68 5.74
CA TYR A 11 -2.65 -1.66 4.99
C TYR A 11 -2.72 -2.56 3.75
N LEU A 12 -3.36 -3.73 3.83
CA LEU A 12 -3.58 -4.61 2.68
C LEU A 12 -4.53 -4.00 1.63
N HIS A 13 -5.60 -3.33 2.07
CA HIS A 13 -6.46 -2.60 1.15
C HIS A 13 -5.71 -1.48 0.43
N THR A 14 -4.89 -0.74 1.19
CA THR A 14 -4.05 0.33 0.65
C THR A 14 -3.01 -0.20 -0.34
N SER A 15 -2.35 -1.33 -0.04
CA SER A 15 -1.40 -1.95 -0.96
C SER A 15 -2.07 -2.39 -2.27
N LYS A 16 -3.28 -2.96 -2.22
CA LYS A 16 -4.04 -3.31 -3.42
C LYS A 16 -4.35 -2.10 -4.30
N ARG A 17 -4.71 -0.97 -3.69
CA ARG A 17 -4.93 0.29 -4.42
C ARG A 17 -3.65 0.76 -5.11
N PHE A 18 -2.55 0.86 -4.36
CA PHE A 18 -1.26 1.28 -4.94
C PHE A 18 -0.77 0.34 -6.04
N LYS A 19 -1.04 -0.98 -5.94
CA LYS A 19 -0.71 -1.93 -7.00
C LYS A 19 -1.48 -1.62 -8.29
N ARG A 20 -2.78 -1.36 -8.19
CA ARG A 20 -3.60 -0.96 -9.37
C ARG A 20 -3.10 0.34 -9.98
N ASP A 21 -2.72 1.31 -9.15
CA ASP A 21 -2.15 2.59 -9.62
C ASP A 21 -0.77 2.39 -10.26
N ALA A 22 0.07 1.52 -9.70
CA ALA A 22 1.38 1.15 -10.25
C ALA A 22 1.24 0.46 -11.62
N ASP A 23 0.34 -0.51 -11.74
CA ASP A 23 0.05 -1.23 -12.99
C ASP A 23 -0.44 -0.25 -14.06
N ARG A 24 -1.31 0.69 -13.69
CA ARG A 24 -1.83 1.72 -14.59
C ARG A 24 -0.72 2.65 -15.08
N HIS A 25 0.13 3.15 -14.19
CA HIS A 25 1.27 3.98 -14.57
C HIS A 25 2.29 3.21 -15.40
N TRP A 26 2.54 1.95 -15.09
CA TRP A 26 3.43 1.10 -15.88
C TRP A 26 2.92 0.91 -17.31
N ALA A 27 1.61 0.73 -17.48
CA ALA A 27 0.98 0.67 -18.80
C ALA A 27 1.11 2.00 -19.57
N MET A 28 0.84 3.15 -18.92
CA MET A 28 1.03 4.47 -19.54
C MET A 28 2.49 4.72 -19.93
N ALA A 29 3.42 4.35 -19.06
CA ALA A 29 4.85 4.49 -19.32
C ALA A 29 5.29 3.71 -20.55
N LYS A 30 4.76 2.49 -20.73
CA LYS A 30 5.02 1.65 -21.91
C LYS A 30 4.37 2.18 -23.20
N ASN A 31 3.32 2.98 -23.10
CA ASN A 31 2.60 3.56 -24.24
C ASN A 31 3.20 4.88 -24.75
N GLY A 32 4.40 5.27 -24.28
CA GLY A 32 5.12 6.44 -24.76
C GLY A 32 5.14 7.63 -23.81
N GLU A 33 4.44 7.57 -22.67
CA GLU A 33 4.47 8.60 -21.61
C GLU A 33 5.46 8.22 -20.48
N GLY A 34 6.63 7.73 -20.88
CA GLY A 34 7.58 7.02 -20.00
C GLY A 34 8.17 7.85 -18.85
N ASP A 35 8.65 9.06 -19.12
CA ASP A 35 9.54 9.78 -18.20
C ASP A 35 8.91 10.05 -16.83
N TYR A 36 7.64 10.45 -16.80
CA TYR A 36 6.92 10.68 -15.55
C TYR A 36 6.35 9.38 -14.97
N HIS A 37 5.81 8.51 -15.82
CA HIS A 37 5.05 7.36 -15.36
C HIS A 37 5.93 6.19 -14.90
N TYR A 38 7.15 6.03 -15.39
CA TYR A 38 8.09 5.05 -14.84
C TYR A 38 8.48 5.37 -13.40
N GLY A 39 8.79 6.64 -13.13
CA GLY A 39 9.10 7.10 -11.77
C GLY A 39 7.92 6.91 -10.82
N LYS A 40 6.71 7.29 -11.26
CA LYS A 40 5.48 7.08 -10.50
C LYS A 40 5.15 5.61 -10.26
N ALA A 41 5.27 4.75 -11.27
CA ALA A 41 5.01 3.33 -11.14
C ALA A 41 5.95 2.69 -10.11
N ARG A 42 7.25 3.02 -10.18
CA ARG A 42 8.26 2.55 -9.21
C ARG A 42 7.91 2.98 -7.78
N TRP A 43 7.60 4.25 -7.57
CA TRP A 43 7.20 4.76 -6.27
C TRP A 43 5.94 4.05 -5.74
N CYS A 44 4.93 3.83 -6.58
CA CYS A 44 3.73 3.08 -6.19
C CYS A 44 4.06 1.64 -5.79
N TYR A 45 4.93 0.93 -6.52
CA TYR A 45 5.36 -0.42 -6.13
C TYR A 45 6.13 -0.45 -4.80
N GLU A 46 6.94 0.57 -4.51
CA GLU A 46 7.60 0.72 -3.21
C GLU A 46 6.57 0.91 -2.10
N GLN A 47 5.54 1.72 -2.32
CA GLN A 47 4.44 1.89 -1.37
C GLN A 47 3.66 0.58 -1.16
N VAL A 48 3.46 -0.25 -2.19
CA VAL A 48 2.88 -1.59 -2.03
C VAL A 48 3.70 -2.40 -1.03
N ARG A 49 5.02 -2.51 -1.26
CA ARG A 49 5.93 -3.27 -0.38
C ARG A 49 5.92 -2.74 1.05
N GLU A 50 5.93 -1.43 1.22
CA GLU A 50 5.95 -0.82 2.56
C GLU A 50 4.64 -1.10 3.31
N ASN A 51 3.50 -1.01 2.63
CA ASN A 51 2.19 -1.32 3.22
C ASN A 51 2.06 -2.81 3.54
N GLU A 52 2.52 -3.71 2.68
CA GLU A 52 2.54 -5.16 2.97
C GLU A 52 3.43 -5.47 4.19
N ARG A 53 4.58 -4.80 4.31
CA ARG A 53 5.45 -4.93 5.49
C ARG A 53 4.75 -4.45 6.76
N LYS A 54 4.07 -3.29 6.70
CA LYS A 54 3.29 -2.76 7.82
C LYS A 54 2.13 -3.68 8.19
N ALA A 55 1.43 -4.25 7.20
CA ALA A 55 0.37 -5.23 7.41
C ALA A 55 0.89 -6.47 8.14
N ARG A 56 2.00 -7.07 7.67
CA ARG A 56 2.64 -8.22 8.33
C ARG A 56 3.09 -7.90 9.76
N LYS A 57 3.64 -6.71 9.98
CA LYS A 57 4.04 -6.27 11.32
C LYS A 57 2.82 -6.12 12.23
N ALA A 58 1.75 -5.49 11.74
CA ALA A 58 0.49 -5.33 12.46
C ALA A 58 -0.14 -6.69 12.81
N ALA A 59 -0.12 -7.66 11.88
CA ALA A 59 -0.58 -9.02 12.09
C ALA A 59 0.25 -9.73 13.18
N LYS A 60 1.59 -9.68 13.07
CA LYS A 60 2.51 -10.32 14.01
C LYS A 60 2.39 -9.76 15.43
N GLU A 61 2.24 -8.46 15.56
CA GLU A 61 2.13 -7.77 16.86
C GLU A 61 0.68 -7.71 17.38
N GLY A 62 -0.30 -8.23 16.62
CA GLY A 62 -1.72 -8.20 16.99
C GLY A 62 -2.26 -6.78 17.15
N TRP A 63 -1.80 -5.84 16.32
CA TRP A 63 -2.21 -4.44 16.40
C TRP A 63 -3.72 -4.32 16.17
N THR A 64 -4.39 -3.62 17.07
CA THR A 64 -5.77 -3.17 16.88
C THR A 64 -5.79 -1.65 16.89
N PHE A 65 -6.84 -1.05 16.31
CA PHE A 65 -7.00 0.40 16.30
C PHE A 65 -7.12 1.00 17.72
N SER A 66 -7.44 0.19 18.75
CA SER A 66 -7.51 0.64 20.14
C SER A 66 -6.24 0.39 20.96
N LYS A 67 -5.40 -0.61 20.61
CA LYS A 67 -4.18 -0.95 21.38
C LYS A 67 -2.97 -0.09 21.04
N ARG A 68 -3.05 0.79 20.03
CA ARG A 68 -1.96 1.71 19.64
C ARG A 68 -1.82 2.91 20.59
N GLY A 69 -2.07 2.71 21.89
CA GLY A 69 -2.18 3.75 22.90
C GLY A 69 -1.55 3.44 24.26
N LYS A 70 -0.78 2.34 24.40
CA LYS A 70 0.04 2.15 25.61
C LYS A 70 1.51 2.11 25.22
N LYS A 71 2.13 3.28 25.29
CA LYS A 71 3.56 3.44 25.50
C LYS A 71 3.83 3.35 27.00
#